data_AF-A0A6I9YAX9-F1
#
_entry.id   AF-A0A6I9YAX9-F1
#
_cell.length_a   1.000
_cell.length_b   1.000
_cell.length_c   1.000
_cell.angle_alpha   90.00
_cell.angle_beta   90.00
_cell.angle_gamma   90.00
#
_symmetry.space_group_name_H-M   'P 1'
#
loop_
_entity.id
_entity.type
_entity.pdbx_description
1 polymer ?
#
loop_
_entity_poly.entity_id
_entity_poly.type
_entity_poly.pdbx_seq_one_letter_code
_entity_poly.pdbx_strand_id
1 'polypeptide(L)'
;LVIRVHMSDDSSKTMMVDERQTVRQVLDNLMDKSHCGFSLDWSLVETISELQMERIFEDHENLVENLLNWTRDSQNKLMFVERIEKYALFKNPQVSIMLFHQSCIIVTEQNEN
;
A
#
# COMPACT_ATOMS: atom_id res chain seq x y z
N LEU A 1 1.69 -6.06 17.98
CA LEU A 1 0.96 -4.78 17.86
C LEU A 1 -0.49 -5.06 17.46
N VAL A 2 -1.48 -4.43 18.09
CA VAL A 2 -2.87 -4.44 17.56
C VAL A 2 -2.98 -3.32 16.55
N ILE A 3 -3.32 -3.64 15.30
CA ILE A 3 -3.54 -2.65 14.24
C ILE A 3 -5.02 -2.57 13.89
N ARG A 4 -5.45 -1.42 13.38
CA ARG A 4 -6.77 -1.21 12.78
C ARG A 4 -6.58 -0.99 11.28
N VAL A 5 -7.22 -1.84 10.49
CA VAL A 5 -7.19 -1.81 9.03
C VAL A 5 -8.57 -1.39 8.52
N HIS A 6 -8.60 -0.37 7.69
CA HIS A 6 -9.81 0.16 7.04
C HIS A 6 -10.03 -0.54 5.71
N MET A 7 -11.28 -0.83 5.38
CA MET A 7 -11.68 -1.53 4.17
C MET A 7 -12.23 -0.54 3.13
N SER A 8 -12.42 -1.00 1.89
CA SER A 8 -13.01 -0.18 0.81
C SER A 8 -14.45 0.27 1.05
N ASP A 9 -15.18 -0.41 1.95
CA ASP A 9 -16.58 -0.11 2.31
C ASP A 9 -16.70 0.78 3.56
N ASP A 10 -15.65 1.51 3.90
CA ASP A 10 -15.51 2.33 5.12
C ASP A 10 -15.60 1.55 6.45
N SER A 11 -15.75 0.22 6.41
CA SER A 11 -15.63 -0.61 7.61
C SER A 11 -14.18 -0.68 8.08
N SER A 12 -13.97 -1.19 9.29
CA SER A 12 -12.62 -1.46 9.79
C SER A 12 -12.57 -2.77 10.55
N LYS A 13 -11.41 -3.43 10.50
CA LYS A 13 -11.10 -4.63 11.27
C LYS A 13 -9.86 -4.40 12.10
N THR A 14 -9.86 -4.91 13.33
CA THR A 14 -8.67 -4.97 14.16
C THR A 14 -8.02 -6.33 14.06
N MET A 15 -6.69 -6.37 14.06
CA MET A 15 -5.95 -7.62 14.08
C MET A 15 -4.64 -7.49 14.84
N MET A 16 -4.21 -8.60 15.41
CA MET A 16 -2.88 -8.74 16.01
C MET A 16 -1.86 -8.98 14.89
N VAL A 17 -0.78 -8.22 14.90
CA VAL A 17 0.41 -8.46 14.08
C VAL A 17 1.65 -8.59 14.96
N ASP A 18 2.56 -9.47 14.57
CA ASP A 18 3.85 -9.68 15.23
C ASP A 18 4.95 -8.84 14.57
N GLU A 19 6.00 -8.52 15.33
CA GLU A 19 7.14 -7.70 14.88
C GLU A 19 7.95 -8.32 13.73
N ARG A 20 7.78 -9.61 13.45
CA ARG A 20 8.47 -10.31 12.36
C ARG A 20 7.65 -10.41 11.09
N GLN A 21 6.41 -9.92 11.10
CA GLN A 21 5.49 -10.11 9.98
C GLN A 21 5.75 -9.13 8.84
N THR A 22 5.88 -9.66 7.64
CA THR A 22 5.89 -8.85 6.43
C THR A 22 4.48 -8.44 6.04
N VAL A 23 4.37 -7.39 5.21
CA VAL A 23 3.11 -6.94 4.62
C VAL A 23 2.40 -8.07 3.88
N ARG A 24 3.13 -8.94 3.17
CA ARG A 24 2.55 -10.12 2.51
C ARG A 24 1.81 -11.03 3.48
N GLN A 25 2.45 -11.37 4.61
CA GLN A 25 1.84 -12.25 5.61
C GLN A 25 0.61 -11.60 6.26
N VAL A 26 0.61 -10.27 6.41
CA VAL A 26 -0.57 -9.53 6.92
C VAL A 26 -1.70 -9.54 5.89
N LEU A 27 -1.40 -9.35 4.60
CA LEU A 27 -2.37 -9.44 3.51
C LEU A 27 -3.00 -10.82 3.41
N ASP A 28 -2.21 -11.90 3.49
CA ASP A 28 -2.71 -13.27 3.49
C ASP A 28 -3.76 -13.48 4.60
N ASN A 29 -3.44 -13.03 5.82
CA ASN A 29 -4.36 -13.09 6.96
C ASN A 29 -5.64 -12.24 6.76
N LEU A 30 -5.54 -11.09 6.08
CA LEU A 30 -6.69 -10.24 5.80
C LEU A 30 -7.62 -10.89 4.77
N MET A 31 -7.06 -11.46 3.70
CA MET A 31 -7.80 -12.16 2.66
C MET A 31 -8.56 -13.37 3.21
N ASP A 32 -7.90 -14.17 4.04
CA ASP A 32 -8.52 -15.35 4.68
C ASP A 32 -9.73 -14.96 5.53
N LYS A 33 -9.67 -13.80 6.20
CA LYS A 33 -10.72 -13.30 7.12
C LYS A 33 -11.80 -12.44 6.45
N SER A 34 -11.58 -11.96 5.23
CA SER A 34 -12.52 -11.08 4.51
C SER A 34 -13.35 -11.82 3.48
N HIS A 35 -12.97 -13.05 3.10
CA HIS A 35 -13.60 -13.82 2.01
C HIS A 35 -13.67 -13.04 0.68
N CYS A 36 -12.73 -12.12 0.44
CA CYS A 36 -12.72 -11.22 -0.71
C CYS A 36 -12.21 -11.87 -2.02
N GLY A 37 -11.87 -13.16 -1.98
CA GLY A 37 -11.24 -13.86 -3.11
C GLY A 37 -9.75 -13.56 -3.23
N PHE A 38 -9.03 -14.48 -3.90
CA PHE A 38 -7.59 -14.34 -4.10
C PHE A 38 -7.30 -13.44 -5.30
N SER A 39 -6.61 -12.33 -5.06
CA SER A 39 -6.12 -11.41 -6.08
C SER A 39 -4.72 -10.92 -5.68
N LEU A 40 -3.83 -10.77 -6.65
CA LEU A 40 -2.52 -10.15 -6.41
C LEU A 40 -2.64 -8.63 -6.23
N ASP A 41 -3.76 -8.03 -6.64
CA ASP A 41 -3.93 -6.58 -6.53
C ASP A 41 -4.29 -6.13 -5.11
N TRP A 42 -4.64 -7.06 -4.21
CA TRP A 42 -4.85 -6.75 -2.80
C TRP A 42 -3.59 -6.15 -2.19
N SER A 43 -3.77 -4.97 -1.63
CA SER A 43 -2.66 -4.14 -1.18
C SER A 43 -2.97 -3.51 0.17
N LEU A 44 -1.91 -3.31 0.93
CA LEU A 44 -1.93 -2.54 2.16
C LEU A 44 -1.41 -1.14 1.82
N VAL A 45 -2.19 -0.12 2.13
CA VAL A 45 -1.87 1.27 1.78
C VAL A 45 -1.84 2.10 3.05
N GLU A 46 -0.75 2.83 3.28
CA GLU A 46 -0.75 3.88 4.30
C GLU A 46 -1.22 5.21 3.70
N THR A 47 -2.09 5.89 4.43
CA THR A 47 -2.43 7.30 4.16
C THR A 47 -1.64 8.16 5.12
N ILE A 48 -0.82 9.06 4.60
CA ILE A 48 -0.07 10.06 5.38
C ILE A 48 -0.94 11.32 5.45
N SER A 49 -1.76 11.41 6.49
CA SER A 49 -2.84 12.41 6.55
C SER A 49 -2.34 13.85 6.53
N GLU A 50 -1.24 14.14 7.22
CA GLU A 50 -0.65 15.48 7.27
C GLU A 50 -0.18 15.99 5.89
N LEU A 51 0.22 15.07 5.01
CA LEU A 51 0.71 15.38 3.67
C LEU A 51 -0.35 15.15 2.58
N GLN A 52 -1.53 14.64 2.94
CA GLN A 52 -2.58 14.24 1.99
C GLN A 52 -2.07 13.27 0.90
N MET A 53 -1.15 12.39 1.28
CA MET A 53 -0.56 11.41 0.38
C MET A 53 -0.95 10.00 0.80
N GLU A 54 -0.79 9.07 -0.13
CA GLU A 54 -0.90 7.64 0.12
C GLU A 54 0.28 6.90 -0.49
N ARG A 55 0.64 5.78 0.14
CA ARG A 55 1.72 4.91 -0.30
C ARG A 55 1.27 3.46 -0.21
N ILE A 56 1.51 2.72 -1.27
CA ILE A 56 1.34 1.28 -1.31
C ILE A 56 2.56 0.66 -0.62
N PHE A 57 2.33 -0.21 0.37
CA PHE A 57 3.42 -1.00 0.95
C PHE A 57 3.86 -2.11 0.00
N GLU A 58 5.16 -2.32 -0.07
CA GLU A 58 5.75 -3.47 -0.74
C GLU A 58 5.61 -4.73 0.12
N ASP A 59 5.38 -5.88 -0.52
CA ASP A 59 5.04 -7.14 0.14
C ASP A 59 6.11 -7.65 1.13
N HIS A 60 7.37 -7.28 0.88
CA HIS A 60 8.50 -7.71 1.67
C HIS A 60 8.77 -6.82 2.89
N GLU A 61 8.13 -5.66 2.98
CA GLU A 61 8.37 -4.73 4.09
C GLU A 61 7.86 -5.28 5.41
N ASN A 62 8.58 -4.96 6.50
CA ASN A 62 8.11 -5.21 7.86
C ASN A 62 7.05 -4.18 8.22
N LEU A 63 5.83 -4.63 8.53
CA LEU A 63 4.73 -3.71 8.81
C LEU A 63 4.94 -2.97 10.15
N VAL A 64 5.38 -3.68 11.19
CA VAL A 64 5.52 -3.08 12.52
C VAL A 64 6.62 -2.02 12.52
N GLU A 65 7.75 -2.30 11.87
CA GLU A 65 8.84 -1.31 11.73
C GLU A 65 8.37 -0.04 11.02
N ASN A 66 7.59 -0.15 9.94
CA ASN A 66 7.04 1.00 9.25
C ASN A 66 6.05 1.79 10.11
N LEU A 67 5.14 1.12 10.84
CA LEU A 67 4.16 1.79 11.70
C LEU A 67 4.80 2.49 12.90
N LEU A 68 6.00 2.10 13.33
CA LEU A 68 6.74 2.81 14.38
C LEU A 68 7.22 4.20 13.95
N ASN A 69 7.26 4.48 12.64
CA ASN A 69 7.57 5.82 12.12
C ASN A 69 6.40 6.79 12.26
N TRP A 70 5.19 6.31 12.57
CA TRP A 70 4.03 7.18 12.78
C TRP A 70 4.14 7.88 14.14
N THR A 71 3.74 9.15 14.18
CA THR A 71 3.62 9.90 15.44
C THR A 71 2.55 9.27 16.33
N ARG A 72 2.66 9.45 17.65
CA ARG A 72 1.70 8.90 18.62
C ARG A 72 0.27 9.39 18.40
N ASP A 73 0.12 10.62 17.91
CA ASP A 73 -1.13 11.30 17.59
C ASP A 73 -1.49 11.25 16.09
N SER A 74 -0.78 10.40 15.33
CA SER A 74 -0.96 10.27 13.89
C SER A 74 -2.41 9.95 13.53
N GLN A 75 -2.90 10.67 12.51
CA GLN A 75 -4.19 10.40 11.87
C GLN A 75 -4.06 9.46 10.67
N ASN A 76 -2.85 8.93 10.44
CA ASN A 76 -2.58 8.02 9.35
C ASN A 76 -3.48 6.79 9.42
N LYS A 77 -3.84 6.28 8.25
CA LYS A 77 -4.74 5.13 8.12
C LYS A 77 -4.04 4.03 7.37
N LEU A 78 -4.35 2.80 7.77
CA LEU A 78 -3.94 1.60 7.07
C LEU A 78 -5.15 1.06 6.33
N MET A 79 -5.10 1.04 5.01
CA MET A 79 -6.20 0.65 4.13
C MET A 79 -5.90 -0.72 3.51
N PHE A 80 -6.90 -1.59 3.43
CA PHE A 80 -6.87 -2.85 2.70
C PHE A 80 -7.79 -2.74 1.48
N VAL A 81 -7.18 -2.61 0.30
CA VAL A 81 -7.83 -2.18 -0.93
C VAL A 81 -7.12 -2.79 -2.14
N GLU A 82 -7.82 -2.93 -3.26
CA GLU A 82 -7.17 -3.34 -4.52
C GLU A 82 -6.41 -2.17 -5.15
N ARG A 83 -5.19 -2.43 -5.62
CA ARG A 83 -4.32 -1.48 -6.32
C ARG A 83 -3.65 -2.16 -7.51
N ILE A 84 -4.26 -1.99 -8.69
CA ILE A 84 -3.72 -2.54 -9.94
C ILE A 84 -2.32 -2.00 -10.28
N GLU A 85 -2.01 -0.79 -9.78
CA GLU A 85 -0.73 -0.10 -9.97
C GLU A 85 0.45 -0.93 -9.46
N LYS A 86 0.27 -1.64 -8.32
CA LYS A 86 1.35 -2.27 -7.55
C LYS A 86 2.18 -3.26 -8.38
N TYR A 87 1.51 -4.05 -9.20
CA TYR A 87 2.15 -5.04 -10.08
C TYR A 87 1.99 -4.72 -11.56
N ALA A 88 1.53 -3.52 -11.91
CA ALA A 88 1.31 -3.14 -13.31
C ALA A 88 2.58 -3.33 -14.17
N LEU A 89 3.74 -2.94 -13.62
CA LEU A 89 5.05 -3.12 -14.27
C LEU A 89 5.34 -4.59 -14.60
N PHE A 90 4.99 -5.52 -13.71
CA PHE A 90 5.23 -6.94 -13.93
C PHE A 90 4.19 -7.58 -14.85
N LYS A 91 2.95 -7.08 -14.82
CA LYS A 91 1.85 -7.55 -15.70
C LYS A 91 2.05 -7.10 -17.15
N ASN A 92 2.55 -5.89 -17.37
CA ASN A 92 2.76 -5.34 -18.70
C ASN A 92 4.03 -4.48 -18.74
N PRO A 93 5.22 -5.10 -18.78
CA PRO A 93 6.49 -4.39 -18.67
C PRO A 93 6.69 -3.40 -19.81
N GLN A 94 6.29 -3.72 -21.05
CA GLN A 94 6.46 -2.83 -22.19
C GLN A 94 5.66 -1.53 -22.04
N VAL A 95 4.41 -1.60 -21.58
CA VAL A 95 3.58 -0.39 -21.39
C VAL A 95 4.07 0.42 -20.21
N SER A 96 4.36 -0.23 -19.09
CA SER A 96 4.83 0.49 -17.89
C SER A 96 6.17 1.20 -18.14
N ILE A 97 7.14 0.54 -18.78
CA ILE A 97 8.44 1.16 -19.09
C ILE A 97 8.27 2.34 -20.06
N MET A 98 7.40 2.22 -21.06
CA MET A 98 7.08 3.34 -21.96
C MET A 98 6.43 4.51 -21.21
N LEU A 99 5.46 4.24 -20.33
CA LEU A 99 4.83 5.26 -19.50
C LEU A 99 5.84 5.95 -18.58
N PHE A 100 6.71 5.20 -17.91
CA PHE A 100 7.79 5.77 -17.08
C PHE A 100 8.72 6.68 -17.90
N HIS A 101 9.09 6.25 -19.11
CA HIS A 101 9.91 7.07 -20.01
C HIS A 101 9.20 8.38 -20.38
N GLN A 102 7.90 8.31 -20.69
CA GLN A 102 7.10 9.49 -21.04
C GLN A 102 6.90 10.42 -19.84
N SER A 103 6.65 9.90 -18.63
CA SER A 103 6.55 10.69 -17.41
C SER A 103 7.85 11.42 -17.09
N CYS A 104 9.01 10.75 -17.20
CA CYS A 104 10.31 11.38 -16.99
C CYS A 104 10.56 12.53 -17.98
N ILE A 105 10.23 12.36 -19.27
CA ILE A 105 10.35 13.44 -20.27
C ILE A 105 9.50 14.66 -19.86
N ILE A 106 8.24 14.44 -19.47
CA ILE A 106 7.35 15.54 -19.07
C ILE A 106 7.90 16.27 -17.84
N VAL A 107 8.43 15.55 -16.85
CA VAL A 107 9.03 16.16 -15.65
C VAL A 107 10.29 16.94 -16.00
N THR A 108 11.11 16.45 -16.93
CA THR A 108 12.30 17.20 -17.38
C THR A 108 11.92 18.47 -18.14
N GLU A 109 10.91 18.44 -19.01
CA GLU A 109 10.46 19.61 -19.77
C GLU A 109 9.80 20.69 -18.88
N GLN A 110 9.17 20.28 -17.77
CA GLN A 110 8.59 21.20 -16.78
C GLN A 110 9.66 21.90 -15.92
N ASN A 111 10.85 21.30 -15.76
CA ASN A 111 11.96 21.86 -14.97
C ASN A 111 12.93 22.73 -15.80
N GLU A 112 12.74 22.80 -17.12
CA GLU A 112 13.55 23.61 -18.04
C GLU A 112 12.88 24.95 -18.43
N ASN A 113 11.69 25.26 -17.91
CA ASN A 113 10.98 26.53 -18.07
C ASN A 113 10.76 27.25 -16.73
#